data_AF-A0A1E7ETK1-F1
#
_entry.id   AF-A0A1E7ETK1-F1
#
_cell.length_a   1.000
_cell.length_b   1.000
_cell.length_c   1.000
_cell.angle_alpha   90.00
_cell.angle_beta   90.00
_cell.angle_gamma   90.00
#
_symmetry.space_group_name_H-M   'P 1'
#
loop_
_entity.id
_entity.type
_entity.pdbx_description
1 polymer ?
#
loop_
_entity_poly.entity_id
_entity_poly.type
_entity_poly.pdbx_seq_one_letter_code
_entity_poly.pdbx_strand_id
1 'polypeptide(L)'
;RYDGDIKKEEREKELDKFKTTMTCRVLLATVQSGGTGLNITEANHVLFLDRWFNPCVHDQAESRVHRLGQKKDVKIAYLDCNQTVDVVMKRIN
;
A
#
# COMPACT_ATOMS: atom_id res chain seq x y z
N ARG A 1 -11.17 1.65 4.59
CA ARG A 1 -10.65 0.30 4.21
C ARG A 1 -10.72 0.20 2.69
N TYR A 2 -9.72 -0.36 2.00
CA TYR A 2 -9.62 -0.36 0.53
C TYR A 2 -9.26 -1.76 -0.01
N ASP A 3 -10.25 -2.64 -0.16
CA ASP A 3 -10.07 -4.02 -0.61
C ASP A 3 -10.94 -4.33 -1.86
N GLY A 4 -10.90 -5.59 -2.32
CA GLY A 4 -11.67 -6.04 -3.49
C GLY A 4 -13.16 -6.25 -3.23
N ASP A 5 -13.56 -6.39 -1.96
CA ASP A 5 -14.92 -6.75 -1.56
C ASP A 5 -15.82 -5.52 -1.44
N ILE A 6 -15.24 -4.33 -1.29
CA ILE A 6 -15.97 -3.06 -1.25
C ILE A 6 -16.32 -2.59 -2.67
N LYS A 7 -17.55 -2.10 -2.84
CA LYS A 7 -18.02 -1.51 -4.10
C LYS A 7 -17.13 -0.33 -4.52
N LYS A 8 -16.94 -0.15 -5.83
CA LYS A 8 -16.05 0.88 -6.38
C LYS A 8 -16.33 2.29 -5.83
N GLU A 9 -17.60 2.70 -5.79
CA GLU A 9 -18.02 4.02 -5.30
C GLU A 9 -17.66 4.25 -3.82
N GLU A 10 -17.77 3.20 -3.01
CA GLU A 10 -17.44 3.27 -1.59
C GLU A 10 -15.93 3.32 -1.36
N ARG A 11 -15.15 2.62 -2.19
CA ARG A 11 -13.69 2.73 -2.21
C ARG A 11 -13.20 4.14 -2.54
N GLU A 12 -13.83 4.80 -3.50
CA GLU A 12 -13.52 6.19 -3.86
C GLU A 12 -13.83 7.14 -2.70
N LYS A 13 -14.97 6.97 -2.01
CA LYS A 13 -15.31 7.75 -0.81
C LYS A 13 -14.30 7.55 0.32
N GLU A 14 -13.87 6.31 0.57
CA GLU A 14 -12.87 6.01 1.60
C GLU A 14 -11.50 6.60 1.26
N LEU A 15 -11.14 6.62 -0.03
CA LEU A 15 -9.91 7.27 -0.50
C LEU A 15 -10.00 8.80 -0.32
N ASP A 16 -11.09 9.42 -0.71
CA ASP A 16 -11.30 10.87 -0.54
C ASP A 16 -11.26 11.27 0.93
N LYS A 17 -11.85 10.44 1.81
CA LYS A 17 -11.77 10.64 3.26
C LYS A 17 -10.32 10.61 3.74
N PHE A 18 -9.52 9.65 3.28
CA PHE A 18 -8.09 9.58 3.62
C PHE A 18 -7.31 10.81 3.12
N LYS A 19 -7.63 11.34 1.93
CA LYS A 19 -6.98 12.51 1.35
C LYS A 19 -7.32 13.82 2.07
N THR A 20 -8.57 13.98 2.49
CA THR A 20 -9.12 15.26 2.97
C THR A 20 -9.18 15.37 4.49
N THR A 21 -9.29 14.24 5.20
CA THR A 21 -9.56 14.24 6.64
C THR A 21 -8.25 14.10 7.43
N MET A 22 -7.84 15.17 8.13
CA MET A 22 -6.60 15.16 8.92
C MET A 22 -6.54 14.10 10.04
N THR A 23 -7.70 13.66 10.54
CA THR A 23 -7.77 12.61 11.57
C THR A 23 -7.66 11.20 10.97
N CYS A 24 -7.88 11.03 9.66
CA CYS A 24 -7.77 9.75 8.98
C CYS A 24 -6.34 9.53 8.47
N ARG A 25 -5.47 9.04 9.36
CA ARG A 25 -4.02 8.91 9.08
C ARG A 25 -3.59 7.57 8.49
N VAL A 26 -4.48 6.57 8.47
CA VAL A 26 -4.16 5.20 8.06
C VAL A 26 -5.17 4.73 7.02
N LEU A 27 -4.65 4.20 5.92
CA LEU A 27 -5.42 3.51 4.90
C LEU A 27 -4.99 2.04 4.88
N LEU A 28 -5.92 1.14 5.21
CA LEU A 28 -5.72 -0.29 5.04
C LEU A 28 -6.09 -0.67 3.61
N ALA A 29 -5.15 -1.22 2.85
CA ALA A 29 -5.35 -1.68 1.48
C ALA A 29 -4.75 -3.08 1.27
N THR A 30 -5.27 -3.83 0.30
CA THR A 30 -4.65 -5.09 -0.14
C THR A 30 -3.69 -4.81 -1.29
N VAL A 31 -2.56 -5.53 -1.35
CA VAL A 31 -1.52 -5.28 -2.36
C VAL A 31 -2.06 -5.46 -3.79
N GLN A 32 -2.95 -6.45 -4.00
CA GLN A 32 -3.64 -6.65 -5.27
C GLN A 32 -4.59 -5.50 -5.66
N SER A 33 -5.30 -4.88 -4.70
CA SER A 33 -6.19 -3.75 -5.01
C SER A 33 -5.40 -2.48 -5.37
N GLY A 34 -4.15 -2.37 -4.93
CA GLY A 34 -3.17 -1.37 -5.38
C GLY A 34 -2.74 -1.49 -6.86
N GLY A 35 -2.91 -2.67 -7.46
CA GLY A 35 -2.67 -2.90 -8.90
C GLY A 35 -3.66 -2.17 -9.80
N THR A 36 -4.88 -1.90 -9.32
CA THR A 36 -5.92 -1.18 -10.06
C THR A 36 -5.83 0.33 -9.87
N GLY A 37 -4.89 0.98 -10.56
CA GLY A 37 -4.93 2.43 -10.87
C GLY A 37 -4.97 3.44 -9.70
N LEU A 38 -4.71 3.03 -8.46
CA LEU A 38 -4.84 3.91 -7.30
C LEU A 38 -3.68 4.94 -7.23
N ASN A 39 -3.99 6.21 -6.95
CA ASN A 39 -3.01 7.28 -6.74
C ASN A 39 -3.05 7.74 -5.29
N ILE A 40 -2.04 7.33 -4.49
CA ILE A 40 -1.99 7.60 -3.05
C ILE A 40 -0.79 8.52 -2.73
N THR A 41 -0.72 9.67 -3.39
CA THR A 41 0.36 10.65 -3.19
C THR A 41 0.30 11.35 -1.83
N GLU A 42 -0.81 11.22 -1.11
CA GLU A 42 -1.02 11.78 0.23
C GLU A 42 -0.38 10.93 1.33
N ALA A 43 -0.19 9.63 1.07
CA ALA A 43 0.57 8.75 1.94
C ALA A 43 2.07 8.91 1.67
N ASN A 44 2.89 8.78 2.72
CA ASN A 44 4.35 8.75 2.58
C ASN A 44 5.01 7.70 3.51
N HIS A 45 4.20 6.91 4.20
CA HIS A 45 4.64 5.75 4.97
C HIS A 45 3.85 4.54 4.51
N VAL A 46 4.56 3.53 4.01
CA VAL A 46 3.99 2.26 3.56
C VAL A 46 4.53 1.16 4.44
N LEU A 47 3.63 0.38 5.02
CA LEU A 47 3.98 -0.81 5.80
C LEU A 47 3.34 -2.02 5.12
N PHE A 48 4.16 -2.87 4.52
CA PHE A 48 3.74 -4.17 4.05
C PHE A 48 3.70 -5.14 5.24
N LEU A 49 2.55 -5.77 5.45
CA LEU A 49 2.35 -6.73 6.55
C LEU A 49 2.87 -8.12 6.20
N ASP A 50 3.02 -8.40 4.91
CA ASP A 50 3.43 -9.68 4.35
C ASP A 50 4.19 -9.47 3.03
N ARG A 51 5.08 -10.43 2.70
CA ARG A 51 5.76 -10.47 1.40
C ARG A 51 4.95 -11.30 0.41
N TRP A 52 4.75 -10.74 -0.78
CA TRP A 52 4.05 -11.42 -1.86
C TRP A 52 5.06 -12.23 -2.66
N PHE A 53 4.65 -13.40 -3.17
CA PHE A 53 5.52 -14.31 -3.93
C PHE A 53 6.06 -13.69 -5.22
N ASN A 54 5.38 -12.68 -5.76
CA ASN A 54 5.81 -11.95 -6.95
C ASN A 54 6.33 -10.55 -6.56
N PRO A 55 7.64 -10.28 -6.68
CA PRO A 55 8.25 -8.97 -6.39
C PRO A 55 7.60 -7.81 -7.14
N CYS A 56 7.25 -8.01 -8.41
CA CYS A 56 6.69 -6.95 -9.26
C CYS A 56 5.38 -6.36 -8.71
N VAL A 57 4.66 -7.11 -7.87
CA VAL A 57 3.42 -6.66 -7.24
C VAL A 57 3.72 -5.62 -6.14
N HIS A 58 4.84 -5.78 -5.42
CA HIS A 58 5.32 -4.79 -4.45
C HIS A 58 5.85 -3.54 -5.15
N ASP A 59 6.69 -3.70 -6.17
CA ASP A 59 7.20 -2.57 -6.97
C ASP A 59 6.06 -1.71 -7.53
N GLN A 60 4.99 -2.36 -8.00
CA GLN A 60 3.81 -1.66 -8.50
C GLN A 60 3.06 -0.92 -7.40
N ALA A 61 2.93 -1.52 -6.21
CA ALA A 61 2.29 -0.90 -5.05
C ALA A 61 3.10 0.31 -4.54
N GLU A 62 4.43 0.17 -4.43
CA GLU A 62 5.35 1.25 -4.07
C GLU A 62 5.28 2.41 -5.07
N SER A 63 5.25 2.11 -6.36
CA SER A 63 5.09 3.08 -7.45
C SER A 63 3.79 3.90 -7.36
N ARG A 64 2.77 3.46 -6.61
CA ARG A 64 1.55 4.25 -6.39
C ARG A 64 1.75 5.40 -5.41
N VAL A 65 2.73 5.28 -4.53
CA VAL A 65 3.10 6.29 -3.53
C VAL A 65 4.26 7.15 -4.03
N HIS A 66 5.22 6.52 -4.71
CA HIS A 66 6.27 7.16 -5.49
C HIS A 66 5.74 7.67 -6.84
N ARG A 67 4.73 8.54 -6.81
CA ARG A 67 4.09 9.05 -8.02
C ARG A 67 4.23 10.56 -8.14
N LEU A 68 4.13 11.06 -9.38
CA LEU A 68 4.04 12.49 -9.69
C LEU A 68 2.98 13.17 -8.79
N GLY A 69 3.38 14.18 -8.03
CA GLY A 69 2.54 14.86 -7.04
C GLY A 69 2.90 14.56 -5.59
N GLN A 70 3.74 13.55 -5.33
CA GLN A 70 4.31 13.30 -4.01
C GLN A 70 5.26 14.46 -3.62
N LYS A 71 5.07 14.99 -2.40
CA LYS A 71 5.85 16.13 -1.88
C LYS A 71 6.69 15.77 -0.65
N LYS A 72 6.48 14.59 -0.08
CA LYS A 72 7.14 14.11 1.14
C LYS A 72 8.01 12.91 0.80
N ASP A 73 9.08 12.75 1.58
CA ASP A 73 9.89 11.54 1.50
C ASP A 73 9.05 10.32 1.87
N VAL A 74 9.07 9.34 0.97
CA VAL A 74 8.35 8.09 1.13
C VAL A 74 9.24 7.09 1.85
N LYS A 75 8.70 6.48 2.92
CA LYS A 75 9.34 5.41 3.67
C LYS A 75 8.53 4.14 3.50
N ILE A 76 9.20 3.10 3.01
CA ILE A 76 8.62 1.77 2.88
C ILE A 76 9.28 0.85 3.90
N ALA A 77 8.45 0.10 4.61
CA ALA A 77 8.88 -0.90 5.56
C ALA A 77 8.13 -2.21 5.32
N TYR A 78 8.79 -3.30 5.62
CA TYR A 78 8.26 -4.66 5.55
C TYR A 78 8.26 -5.24 6.97
N LEU A 79 7.12 -5.77 7.39
CA LEU A 79 7.00 -6.50 8.64
C LEU A 79 7.39 -7.97 8.39
N ASP A 80 8.63 -8.32 8.74
CA ASP A 80 9.13 -9.68 8.61
C ASP A 80 9.12 -10.38 9.98
N CYS A 81 8.61 -11.60 10.06
CA CYS A 81 8.76 -12.43 11.25
C CYS A 81 10.01 -13.33 11.14
N ASN A 82 10.85 -13.33 12.18
CA ASN A 82 11.99 -14.23 12.23
C ASN A 82 11.54 -15.68 12.38
N GLN A 83 12.32 -16.61 11.81
CA GLN A 83 12.07 -18.05 11.87
C GLN A 83 10.74 -18.49 11.21
N THR A 84 10.17 -17.68 10.33
CA THR A 84 9.01 -18.03 9.49
C THR A 84 9.40 -18.09 8.01
N VAL A 85 8.40 -18.34 7.14
CA VAL A 85 8.54 -18.25 5.69
C VAL A 85 9.02 -16.86 5.22
N ASP A 86 8.79 -15.81 6.00
CA ASP A 86 9.19 -14.44 5.66
C ASP A 86 10.70 -14.31 5.46
N VAL A 87 11.51 -15.10 6.19
CA VAL A 87 12.97 -15.13 6.04
C VAL A 87 13.38 -15.66 4.66
N VAL A 88 12.63 -16.61 4.12
CA VAL A 88 12.87 -17.14 2.77
C VAL A 88 12.41 -16.13 1.73
N MET A 89 11.22 -15.54 1.93
CA MET A 89 10.63 -14.55 1.02
C MET A 89 11.51 -13.31 0.90
N LYS A 90 12.10 -12.85 2.01
CA LYS A 90 13.06 -11.74 2.07
C LYS A 90 14.31 -11.92 1.19
N ARG A 91 14.67 -13.17 0.88
CA ARG A 91 15.81 -13.46 0.00
C ARG A 91 15.45 -13.35 -1.48
N ILE A 92 14.16 -13.48 -1.79
CA ILE A 92 13.62 -13.46 -3.16
C ILE A 92 13.15 -12.05 -3.54
N ASN A 93 12.67 -11.30 -2.55
CA ASN A 93 12.01 -10.01 -2.64
C ASN A 93 12.46 -9.15 -1.47
#